data_AF-A0A7K1AUA7-F1
#
_entry.id   AF-A0A7K1AUA7-F1
#
_cell.length_a   1.000
_cell.length_b   1.000
_cell.length_c   1.000
_cell.angle_alpha   90.00
_cell.angle_beta   90.00
_cell.angle_gamma   90.00
#
_symmetry.space_group_name_H-M   'P 1'
#
loop_
_entity.id
_entity.type
_entity.pdbx_description
1 polymer ?
#
loop_
_entity_poly.entity_id
_entity_poly.type
_entity_poly.pdbx_seq_one_letter_code
_entity_poly.pdbx_strand_id
1 'polypeptide(L)'
;MKVRTLVILALFASLLSFAKFSHCENTGWATPDQYIHACYSDIPALFGTRGLDKKDWPFTSDDNSVEYPVVTAMVMYVTSFVANSPASYFNVNIFFLILLLIATVVVVRKIRPEFAYLVPVAPAMIASLYINWDLWAIATMMLAIYWFDRKKYLHSALIMGLSISTK
;
A
#
# COMPACT_ATOMS: atom_id res chain seq x y z
N MET A 1 10.95 7.92 21.18
CA MET A 1 11.70 6.86 20.47
C MET A 1 12.59 7.41 19.35
N LYS A 2 13.75 6.78 19.12
CA LYS A 2 14.65 7.12 18.00
C LYS A 2 14.04 6.63 16.67
N VAL A 3 14.33 7.34 15.56
CA VAL A 3 13.84 6.96 14.21
C VAL A 3 14.26 5.52 13.87
N ARG A 4 15.49 5.13 14.19
CA ARG A 4 15.98 3.76 13.99
C ARG A 4 15.07 2.69 14.61
N THR A 5 14.55 2.93 15.82
CA THR A 5 13.64 1.99 16.48
C THR A 5 12.32 1.86 15.72
N LEU A 6 11.77 2.98 15.24
CA LEU A 6 10.54 2.97 14.45
C LEU A 6 10.70 2.26 13.10
N VAL A 7 11.84 2.46 12.43
CA VAL A 7 12.16 1.75 11.19
C VAL A 7 12.23 0.25 11.43
N ILE A 8 12.89 -0.18 12.53
CA ILE A 8 12.94 -1.61 12.91
C ILE A 8 11.53 -2.16 13.16
N LEU A 9 10.67 -1.43 13.86
CA LEU A 9 9.28 -1.85 14.09
C LEU A 9 8.49 -1.96 12.79
N ALA A 10 8.63 -1.00 11.87
CA ALA A 10 7.96 -1.03 10.57
C ALA A 10 8.43 -2.23 9.73
N LEU A 11 9.74 -2.52 9.71
CA LEU A 11 10.29 -3.69 9.04
C LEU A 11 9.81 -5.00 9.67
N PHE A 12 9.75 -5.06 11.00
CA PHE A 12 9.23 -6.23 11.70
C PHE A 12 7.74 -6.47 11.41
N ALA A 13 6.93 -5.41 11.44
CA ALA A 13 5.52 -5.46 11.03
C ALA A 13 5.35 -5.93 9.58
N SER A 14 6.21 -5.45 8.69
CA SER A 14 6.26 -5.83 7.28
C SER A 14 6.59 -7.31 7.09
N LEU A 15 7.54 -7.84 7.87
CA LEU A 15 7.91 -9.26 7.86
C LEU A 15 6.79 -10.14 8.42
N LEU A 16 6.14 -9.72 9.50
CA LEU A 16 4.98 -10.45 10.05
C LEU A 16 3.82 -10.50 9.07
N SER A 17 3.53 -9.37 8.40
CA SER A 17 2.52 -9.36 7.35
C SER A 17 2.94 -10.28 6.19
N PHE A 18 4.20 -10.22 5.76
CA PHE A 18 4.69 -11.09 4.69
C PHE A 18 4.54 -12.57 5.05
N ALA A 19 4.88 -12.96 6.29
CA ALA A 19 4.71 -14.32 6.77
C ALA A 19 3.24 -14.79 6.74
N LYS A 20 2.27 -13.89 6.93
CA LYS A 20 0.84 -14.18 6.76
C LYS A 20 0.48 -14.39 5.28
N PHE A 21 1.01 -13.56 4.39
CA PHE A 21 0.69 -13.60 2.95
C PHE A 21 1.48 -14.63 2.16
N SER A 22 2.60 -15.14 2.70
CA SER A 22 3.53 -16.03 2.00
C SER A 22 2.92 -17.37 1.60
N HIS A 23 1.95 -17.89 2.37
CA HIS A 23 1.21 -19.09 1.96
C HIS A 23 0.55 -18.87 0.60
N CYS A 24 -0.25 -17.82 0.49
CA CYS A 24 -0.92 -17.46 -0.76
C CYS A 24 0.06 -17.09 -1.89
N GLU A 25 1.20 -16.48 -1.57
CA GLU A 25 2.25 -16.20 -2.56
C GLU A 25 2.77 -17.48 -3.22
N ASN A 26 2.93 -18.55 -2.43
CA ASN A 26 3.41 -19.84 -2.92
C ASN A 26 2.32 -20.71 -3.55
N THR A 27 1.04 -20.50 -3.19
CA THR A 27 -0.10 -21.26 -3.73
C THR A 27 -0.86 -20.54 -4.85
N GLY A 28 -0.46 -19.31 -5.18
CA GLY A 28 -1.05 -18.53 -6.28
C GLY A 28 -2.42 -17.92 -5.97
N TRP A 29 -2.70 -17.61 -4.69
CA TRP A 29 -3.97 -17.02 -4.24
C TRP A 29 -5.22 -17.78 -4.74
N ALA A 30 -5.16 -19.11 -4.73
CA ALA A 30 -6.27 -19.94 -5.18
C ALA A 30 -7.52 -19.77 -4.28
N THR A 31 -8.71 -19.83 -4.88
CA THR A 31 -9.99 -19.87 -4.15
C THR A 31 -10.39 -21.33 -3.89
N PRO A 32 -10.84 -21.72 -2.68
CA PRO A 32 -11.12 -20.87 -1.50
C PRO A 32 -9.93 -20.70 -0.53
N ASP A 33 -8.77 -21.26 -0.84
CA ASP A 33 -7.57 -21.31 0.02
C ASP A 33 -7.19 -19.95 0.61
N GLN A 34 -7.21 -18.90 -0.22
CA GLN A 34 -6.87 -17.53 0.19
C GLN A 34 -7.79 -16.93 1.27
N TYR A 35 -9.05 -17.36 1.31
CA TYR A 35 -10.01 -16.90 2.30
C TYR A 35 -9.90 -17.69 3.61
N ILE A 36 -9.62 -18.99 3.52
CA ILE A 36 -9.43 -19.85 4.69
C ILE A 36 -8.16 -19.44 5.45
N HIS A 37 -7.08 -19.14 4.74
CA HIS A 37 -5.81 -18.68 5.32
C HIS A 37 -5.73 -17.16 5.53
N ALA A 38 -6.83 -16.43 5.26
CA ALA A 38 -6.93 -14.98 5.41
C ALA A 38 -5.80 -14.18 4.71
N CYS A 39 -5.29 -14.68 3.58
CA CYS A 39 -4.20 -14.08 2.81
C CYS A 39 -4.63 -13.54 1.43
N TYR A 40 -5.93 -13.34 1.22
CA TYR A 40 -6.48 -12.59 0.09
C TYR A 40 -5.82 -11.22 -0.07
N SER A 41 -5.47 -10.85 -1.30
CA SER A 41 -4.92 -9.54 -1.67
C SER A 41 -5.46 -9.10 -3.03
N ASP A 42 -5.92 -7.85 -3.12
CA ASP A 42 -6.32 -7.23 -4.39
C ASP A 42 -5.16 -7.12 -5.36
N ILE A 43 -3.92 -7.05 -4.85
CA ILE A 43 -2.72 -6.83 -5.66
C ILE A 43 -2.57 -7.92 -6.74
N PRO A 44 -2.42 -9.21 -6.40
CA PRO A 44 -2.37 -10.28 -7.40
C PRO A 44 -3.74 -10.53 -8.06
N ALA A 45 -4.86 -10.33 -7.36
CA ALA A 45 -6.20 -10.60 -7.89
C ALA A 45 -6.59 -9.66 -9.06
N LEU A 46 -6.24 -8.37 -8.94
CA LEU A 46 -6.53 -7.35 -9.95
C LEU A 46 -5.51 -7.34 -11.09
N PHE A 47 -4.36 -7.98 -10.93
CA PHE A 47 -3.32 -8.03 -11.96
C PHE A 47 -3.83 -8.65 -13.27
N GLY A 48 -4.45 -9.84 -13.19
CA GLY A 48 -5.02 -10.49 -14.37
C GLY A 48 -6.43 -9.99 -14.72
N THR A 49 -7.28 -9.76 -13.72
CA THR A 49 -8.70 -9.42 -13.97
C THR A 49 -8.90 -8.04 -14.57
N ARG A 50 -7.94 -7.11 -14.39
CA ARG A 50 -7.99 -5.75 -14.97
C ARG A 50 -7.06 -5.55 -16.17
N GLY A 51 -6.54 -6.62 -16.77
CA GLY A 51 -5.69 -6.57 -17.97
C GLY A 51 -4.28 -5.99 -17.75
N LEU A 52 -3.83 -5.85 -16.49
CA LEU A 52 -2.50 -5.32 -16.16
C LEU A 52 -1.39 -6.32 -16.51
N ASP A 53 -1.70 -7.61 -16.54
CA ASP A 53 -0.84 -8.66 -17.07
C ASP A 53 -0.50 -8.42 -18.55
N LYS A 54 -1.48 -7.95 -19.33
CA LYS A 54 -1.35 -7.59 -20.76
C LYS A 54 -0.84 -6.17 -21.02
N LYS A 55 -0.64 -5.37 -19.96
CA LYS A 55 -0.28 -3.94 -20.04
C LYS A 55 -1.35 -3.07 -20.73
N ASP A 56 -2.61 -3.48 -20.61
CA ASP A 56 -3.73 -2.69 -21.09
C ASP A 56 -3.85 -1.41 -20.26
N TRP A 57 -4.24 -0.31 -20.92
CA TRP A 57 -4.45 0.95 -20.22
C TRP A 57 -5.63 0.81 -19.23
N PRO A 58 -5.50 1.25 -17.96
CA PRO A 58 -6.44 0.91 -16.87
C PRO A 58 -7.92 1.20 -17.09
N PHE A 59 -8.24 2.15 -17.98
CA PHE A 59 -9.61 2.66 -18.20
C PHE A 59 -10.15 2.34 -19.60
N THR A 60 -9.60 1.31 -20.25
CA THR A 60 -9.96 1.00 -21.65
C THR A 60 -11.18 0.08 -21.76
N SER A 61 -11.47 -0.72 -20.72
CA SER A 61 -12.50 -1.76 -20.78
C SER A 61 -13.82 -1.28 -20.20
N ASP A 62 -14.94 -1.50 -20.89
CA ASP A 62 -16.26 -1.15 -20.35
C ASP A 62 -16.62 -1.98 -19.10
N ASP A 63 -16.20 -3.25 -19.05
CA ASP A 63 -16.57 -4.20 -17.99
C ASP A 63 -15.48 -4.40 -16.92
N ASN A 64 -14.20 -4.32 -17.30
CA ASN A 64 -13.05 -4.67 -16.45
C ASN A 64 -12.08 -3.51 -16.21
N SER A 65 -12.51 -2.26 -16.38
CA SER A 65 -11.69 -1.10 -16.03
C SER A 65 -11.28 -1.12 -14.55
N VAL A 66 -10.13 -0.54 -14.24
CA VAL A 66 -9.67 -0.35 -12.85
C VAL A 66 -10.63 0.58 -12.12
N GLU A 67 -11.14 0.11 -10.97
CA GLU A 67 -12.09 0.85 -10.13
C GLU A 67 -11.43 1.88 -9.20
N TYR A 68 -10.11 1.82 -9.05
CA TYR A 68 -9.35 2.73 -8.21
C TYR A 68 -9.19 4.13 -8.84
N PRO A 69 -9.08 5.19 -8.03
CA PRO A 69 -8.76 6.54 -8.50
C PRO A 69 -7.47 6.61 -9.33
N VAL A 70 -7.37 7.66 -10.15
CA VAL A 70 -6.34 7.79 -11.20
C VAL A 70 -4.91 7.58 -10.72
N VAL A 71 -4.51 8.06 -9.54
CA VAL A 71 -3.12 7.88 -9.08
C VAL A 71 -2.85 6.42 -8.71
N THR A 72 -3.77 5.77 -8.02
CA THR A 72 -3.62 4.34 -7.67
C THR A 72 -3.69 3.47 -8.92
N ALA A 73 -4.59 3.77 -9.85
CA ALA A 73 -4.62 3.10 -11.15
C ALA A 73 -3.30 3.24 -11.92
N MET A 74 -2.65 4.42 -11.87
CA MET A 74 -1.33 4.61 -12.46
C MET A 74 -0.23 3.86 -11.73
N VAL A 75 -0.27 3.76 -10.40
CA VAL A 75 0.66 2.90 -9.63
C VAL A 75 0.50 1.45 -10.06
N MET A 76 -0.74 0.97 -10.14
CA MET A 76 -1.06 -0.40 -10.59
C MET A 76 -0.49 -0.64 -12.00
N TYR A 77 -0.75 0.29 -12.93
CA TYR A 77 -0.28 0.21 -14.30
C TYR A 77 1.24 0.21 -14.42
N VAL A 78 1.92 1.18 -13.80
CA VAL A 78 3.38 1.33 -13.91
C VAL A 78 4.11 0.15 -13.27
N THR A 79 3.67 -0.30 -12.09
CA THR A 79 4.28 -1.47 -11.42
C THR A 79 4.04 -2.76 -12.19
N SER A 80 3.00 -2.83 -13.04
CA SER A 80 2.74 -3.99 -13.88
C SER A 80 3.89 -4.25 -14.87
N PHE A 81 4.57 -3.23 -15.40
CA PHE A 81 5.59 -3.38 -16.44
C PHE A 81 6.82 -4.17 -15.99
N VAL A 82 7.11 -4.15 -14.70
CA VAL A 82 8.26 -4.87 -14.12
C VAL A 82 7.86 -6.24 -13.55
N ALA A 83 6.59 -6.63 -13.69
CA ALA A 83 6.05 -7.89 -13.21
C ALA A 83 5.65 -8.83 -14.35
N ASN A 84 5.97 -10.11 -14.19
CA ASN A 84 5.72 -11.18 -15.17
C ASN A 84 4.73 -12.25 -14.67
N SER A 85 4.33 -12.16 -13.40
CA SER A 85 3.41 -13.08 -12.74
C SER A 85 2.69 -12.39 -11.56
N PRO A 86 1.53 -12.89 -11.10
CA PRO A 86 0.85 -12.34 -9.93
C PRO A 86 1.75 -12.25 -8.69
N ALA A 87 2.59 -13.26 -8.44
CA ALA A 87 3.56 -13.24 -7.34
C ALA A 87 4.62 -12.15 -7.50
N SER A 88 5.21 -11.99 -8.70
CA SER A 88 6.17 -10.90 -8.93
C SER A 88 5.52 -9.51 -8.81
N TYR A 89 4.27 -9.36 -9.26
CA TYR A 89 3.51 -8.12 -9.14
C TYR A 89 3.21 -7.78 -7.67
N PHE A 90 2.83 -8.79 -6.88
CA PHE A 90 2.71 -8.68 -5.44
C PHE A 90 4.03 -8.21 -4.82
N ASN A 91 5.15 -8.87 -5.12
CA ASN A 91 6.47 -8.55 -4.56
C ASN A 91 6.96 -7.14 -4.89
N VAL A 92 6.72 -6.66 -6.11
CA VAL A 92 7.03 -5.28 -6.50
C VAL A 92 6.20 -4.28 -5.68
N ASN A 93 4.90 -4.55 -5.51
CA ASN A 93 4.03 -3.64 -4.78
C ASN A 93 4.31 -3.63 -3.28
N ILE A 94 4.53 -4.78 -2.64
CA ILE A 94 4.86 -4.81 -1.20
C ILE A 94 6.16 -4.07 -0.91
N PHE A 95 7.14 -4.08 -1.81
CA PHE A 95 8.36 -3.28 -1.66
C PHE A 95 8.04 -1.79 -1.48
N PHE A 96 7.17 -1.23 -2.32
CA PHE A 96 6.74 0.16 -2.18
C PHE A 96 5.89 0.39 -0.92
N LEU A 97 5.01 -0.56 -0.57
CA LEU A 97 4.21 -0.48 0.66
C LEU A 97 5.08 -0.45 1.91
N ILE A 98 6.17 -1.21 1.97
CA ILE A 98 7.15 -1.17 3.07
C ILE A 98 7.78 0.22 3.17
N LEU A 99 8.21 0.80 2.05
CA LEU A 99 8.77 2.15 2.01
C LEU A 99 7.76 3.20 2.47
N LEU A 100 6.49 3.07 2.05
CA LEU A 100 5.41 3.96 2.45
C LEU A 100 5.06 3.82 3.93
N LEU A 101 5.09 2.61 4.50
CA LEU A 101 4.91 2.40 5.93
C LEU A 101 6.02 3.12 6.71
N ILE A 102 7.28 2.94 6.30
CA ILE A 102 8.42 3.62 6.93
C ILE A 102 8.25 5.14 6.85
N ALA A 103 7.90 5.68 5.67
CA ALA A 103 7.66 7.10 5.47
C ALA A 103 6.53 7.61 6.37
N THR A 104 5.41 6.90 6.43
CA THR A 104 4.25 7.20 7.27
C THR A 104 4.64 7.29 8.74
N VAL A 105 5.37 6.30 9.26
CA VAL A 105 5.80 6.28 10.66
C VAL A 105 6.77 7.43 10.97
N VAL A 106 7.66 7.78 10.03
CA VAL A 106 8.56 8.94 10.18
C VAL A 106 7.78 10.25 10.20
N VAL A 107 6.76 10.40 9.35
CA VAL A 107 5.89 11.58 9.32
C VAL A 107 5.09 11.69 10.61
N VAL A 108 4.46 10.59 11.05
CA VAL A 108 3.70 10.54 12.31
C VAL A 108 4.60 10.93 13.49
N ARG A 109 5.86 10.45 13.52
CA ARG A 109 6.84 10.88 14.54
C ARG A 109 7.08 12.38 14.54
N LYS A 110 7.07 13.04 13.38
CA LYS A 110 7.25 14.50 13.29
C LYS A 110 6.03 15.29 13.78
N ILE A 111 4.83 14.67 13.80
CA ILE A 111 3.59 15.28 14.28
C ILE A 111 3.40 14.98 15.78
N ARG A 112 3.40 13.69 16.17
CA ARG A 112 3.21 13.21 17.55
C ARG A 112 4.22 12.10 17.87
N PRO A 113 5.44 12.45 18.31
CA PRO A 113 6.51 11.49 18.55
C PRO A 113 6.20 10.44 19.61
N GLU A 114 5.32 10.75 20.57
CA GLU A 114 4.89 9.88 21.65
C GLU A 114 4.05 8.70 21.16
N PHE A 115 3.28 8.86 20.07
CA PHE A 115 2.35 7.83 19.57
C PHE A 115 2.81 7.17 18.27
N ALA A 116 3.94 7.58 17.70
CA ALA A 116 4.40 7.09 16.40
C ALA A 116 4.64 5.58 16.33
N TYR A 117 4.92 4.94 17.48
CA TYR A 117 5.12 3.49 17.55
C TYR A 117 3.82 2.70 17.37
N LEU A 118 2.66 3.31 17.61
CA LEU A 118 1.35 2.65 17.49
C LEU A 118 1.03 2.26 16.06
N VAL A 119 1.48 3.05 15.08
CA VAL A 119 1.20 2.82 13.65
C VAL A 119 1.74 1.47 13.16
N PRO A 120 3.05 1.13 13.29
CA PRO A 120 3.55 -0.14 12.80
C PRO A 120 3.15 -1.34 13.66
N VAL A 121 2.81 -1.15 14.94
CA VAL A 121 2.43 -2.26 15.84
C VAL A 121 0.92 -2.53 15.88
N ALA A 122 0.11 -1.67 15.24
CA ALA A 122 -1.33 -1.85 15.19
C ALA A 122 -1.70 -3.18 14.50
N PRO A 123 -2.53 -4.03 15.11
CA PRO A 123 -2.93 -5.31 14.51
C PRO A 123 -3.56 -5.14 13.14
N ALA A 124 -4.40 -4.11 12.96
CA ALA A 124 -5.00 -3.79 11.67
C ALA A 124 -3.93 -3.49 10.61
N MET A 125 -2.95 -2.65 10.92
CA MET A 125 -1.85 -2.32 10.01
C MET A 125 -1.08 -3.57 9.59
N ILE A 126 -0.74 -4.46 10.53
CA ILE A 126 -0.01 -5.70 10.21
C ILE A 126 -0.86 -6.65 9.37
N ALA A 127 -2.12 -6.87 9.76
CA ALA A 127 -2.99 -7.83 9.11
C ALA A 127 -3.40 -7.43 7.68
N SER A 128 -3.56 -6.11 7.43
CA SER A 128 -4.00 -5.57 6.15
C SER A 128 -2.89 -4.96 5.31
N LEU A 129 -1.62 -4.99 5.75
CA LEU A 129 -0.53 -4.23 5.12
C LEU A 129 -0.41 -4.45 3.60
N TYR A 130 -0.62 -5.69 3.16
CA TYR A 130 -0.51 -6.11 1.76
C TYR A 130 -1.85 -6.52 1.15
N ILE A 131 -2.96 -6.07 1.73
CA ILE A 131 -4.29 -6.37 1.17
C ILE A 131 -4.55 -5.56 -0.11
N ASN A 132 -4.08 -4.31 -0.16
CA ASN A 132 -4.30 -3.35 -1.24
C ASN A 132 -3.27 -2.20 -1.20
N TRP A 133 -3.54 -1.12 -1.94
CA TRP A 133 -2.65 0.05 -2.09
C TRP A 133 -2.87 1.19 -1.08
N ASP A 134 -3.59 0.97 0.02
CA ASP A 134 -4.07 2.05 0.92
C ASP A 134 -2.96 2.92 1.53
N LEU A 135 -1.74 2.39 1.66
CA LEU A 135 -0.62 3.16 2.19
C LEU A 135 -0.20 4.32 1.29
N TRP A 136 -0.52 4.31 -0.01
CA TRP A 136 -0.33 5.49 -0.86
C TRP A 136 -1.17 6.66 -0.34
N ALA A 137 -2.46 6.42 -0.07
CA ALA A 137 -3.38 7.41 0.49
C ALA A 137 -2.97 7.82 1.91
N ILE A 138 -2.68 6.86 2.78
CA ILE A 138 -2.32 7.13 4.18
C ILE A 138 -1.05 7.98 4.26
N ALA A 139 -0.01 7.66 3.48
CA ALA A 139 1.24 8.41 3.50
C ALA A 139 1.04 9.87 3.06
N THR A 140 0.29 10.10 1.97
CA THR A 140 0.00 11.46 1.47
C THR A 140 -0.92 12.23 2.40
N MET A 141 -1.92 11.58 3.00
CA MET A 141 -2.79 12.18 4.01
C MET A 141 -1.99 12.63 5.24
N MET A 142 -1.08 11.79 5.75
CA MET A 142 -0.25 12.15 6.90
C MET A 142 0.67 13.34 6.59
N LEU A 143 1.18 13.45 5.35
CA LEU A 143 1.92 14.64 4.90
C LEU A 143 1.02 15.88 4.84
N ALA A 144 -0.24 15.73 4.41
CA ALA A 144 -1.21 16.82 4.40
C ALA A 144 -1.41 17.39 5.80
N ILE A 145 -1.63 16.52 6.79
CA ILE A 145 -1.77 16.88 8.20
C ILE A 145 -0.48 17.53 8.72
N TYR A 146 0.68 16.97 8.40
CA TYR A 146 1.98 17.54 8.81
C TYR A 146 2.19 18.98 8.33
N TRP A 147 1.83 19.29 7.08
CA TRP A 147 1.94 20.65 6.55
C TRP A 147 0.84 21.58 7.05
N PHE A 148 -0.36 21.05 7.27
CA PHE A 148 -1.47 21.80 7.85
C PHE A 148 -1.09 22.35 9.24
N ASP A 149 -0.56 21.50 10.12
CA ASP A 149 -0.13 21.87 11.47
C ASP A 149 0.94 22.97 11.47
N ARG A 150 1.76 23.02 10.41
CA ARG A 150 2.79 24.06 10.20
C ARG A 150 2.28 25.29 9.46
N LYS A 151 0.96 25.46 9.31
CA LYS A 151 0.32 26.56 8.57
C LYS A 151 0.74 26.67 7.10
N LYS A 152 1.28 25.59 6.51
CA LYS A 152 1.67 25.53 5.09
C LYS A 152 0.49 25.05 4.23
N TYR A 153 -0.58 25.84 4.21
CA TYR A 153 -1.88 25.43 3.66
C TYR A 153 -1.83 25.06 2.17
N LEU A 154 -1.03 25.76 1.35
CA LEU A 154 -0.90 25.43 -0.07
C LEU A 154 -0.33 24.02 -0.28
N HIS A 155 0.73 23.66 0.45
CA HIS A 155 1.36 22.35 0.34
C HIS A 155 0.42 21.25 0.87
N SER A 156 -0.27 21.54 1.97
CA SER A 156 -1.28 20.66 2.56
C SER A 156 -2.43 20.38 1.57
N ALA A 157 -2.97 21.41 0.92
CA ALA A 157 -4.05 21.26 -0.06
C ALA A 157 -3.62 20.47 -1.29
N LEU A 158 -2.42 20.74 -1.84
CA LEU A 158 -1.90 20.01 -3.00
C LEU A 158 -1.74 18.51 -2.71
N ILE A 159 -1.15 18.16 -1.57
CA ILE A 159 -0.93 16.75 -1.22
C ILE A 159 -2.22 16.06 -0.76
N MET A 160 -3.16 16.80 -0.18
CA MET A 160 -4.52 16.28 0.07
C MET A 160 -5.21 15.93 -1.24
N GLY A 161 -5.10 16.77 -2.27
CA GLY A 161 -5.61 16.46 -3.61
C GLY A 161 -4.99 15.19 -4.20
N LEU A 162 -3.67 14.99 -4.00
CA LEU A 162 -3.01 13.73 -4.37
C LEU A 162 -3.59 12.54 -3.58
N SER A 163 -3.81 12.70 -2.27
CA SER A 163 -4.38 11.66 -1.42
C SER A 163 -5.78 11.23 -1.87
N ILE A 164 -6.67 12.19 -2.16
CA ILE A 164 -8.02 11.92 -2.68
C ILE A 164 -7.92 11.20 -4.04
N SER A 165 -6.92 11.54 -4.84
CA SER A 165 -6.69 10.90 -6.14
C SER A 165 -6.09 9.49 -6.03
N THR A 166 -5.80 9.00 -4.81
CA THR A 166 -5.37 7.62 -4.55
C THR A 166 -6.49 6.75 -3.95
N LYS A 167 -7.37 7.32 -3.12
CA LYS A 167 -8.48 6.58 -2.49
C LYS A 167 -9.61 7.51 -2.05
#